data_AF-A0A075KIX0-F1
#
_entry.id   AF-A0A075KIX0-F1
#
_cell.length_a   1.000
_cell.length_b   1.000
_cell.length_c   1.000
_cell.angle_alpha   90.00
_cell.angle_beta   90.00
_cell.angle_gamma   90.00
#
_symmetry.space_group_name_H-M   'P 1'
#
loop_
_entity.id
_entity.type
_entity.pdbx_description
1 polymer ?
#
loop_
_entity_poly.entity_id
_entity_poly.type
_entity_poly.pdbx_seq_one_letter_code
_entity_poly.pdbx_strand_id
1 'polypeptide(L)'
;MNFLIIILLVTSLLLTRVSRLKTAVTIILIQSFMVALACGIDGLEAGAVHMYVAAILTAVIKVGLIPYALLNIVEKLQYEREDHPILNVNSSSVTACIAIVLAYGLIDQALPGANSRDALATALAMTLIGLLIIMTRRQAIMQIVGLITMENGIYLVGLSATKGLPLIIEMGIFFDVLVAVVVLVILTHRLKLSGISTDISRLKKLKG
;
A
#
# COMPACT_ATOMS: atom_id res chain seq x y z
N MET A 1 -18.45 6.41 3.46
CA MET A 1 -17.21 6.88 2.79
C MET A 1 -16.26 7.64 3.73
N ASN A 2 -16.63 8.81 4.27
CA ASN A 2 -15.67 9.74 4.91
C ASN A 2 -14.90 9.17 6.11
N PHE A 3 -15.54 8.35 6.95
CA PHE A 3 -14.87 7.70 8.07
C PHE A 3 -13.78 6.70 7.63
N LEU A 4 -14.03 5.94 6.55
CA LEU A 4 -13.07 5.01 5.98
C LEU A 4 -11.86 5.75 5.39
N ILE A 5 -12.12 6.86 4.69
CA ILE A 5 -11.10 7.75 4.12
C ILE A 5 -10.14 8.24 5.22
N ILE A 6 -10.68 8.71 6.36
CA ILE A 6 -9.86 9.17 7.49
C ILE A 6 -9.00 8.03 8.04
N ILE A 7 -9.56 6.81 8.19
CA ILE A 7 -8.81 5.65 8.68
C ILE A 7 -7.68 5.27 7.71
N LEU A 8 -7.94 5.27 6.40
CA LEU A 8 -6.93 4.96 5.39
C LEU A 8 -5.77 5.96 5.42
N LEU A 9 -6.08 7.23 5.62
CA LEU A 9 -5.09 8.30 5.71
C LEU A 9 -4.27 8.17 7.00
N VAL A 10 -4.92 7.96 8.15
CA VAL A 10 -4.24 7.73 9.44
C VAL A 10 -3.35 6.48 9.39
N THR A 11 -3.83 5.38 8.83
CA THR A 11 -3.02 4.15 8.69
C THR A 11 -1.82 4.35 7.78
N SER A 12 -1.97 5.07 6.66
CA SER A 12 -0.85 5.42 5.77
C SER A 12 0.22 6.28 6.48
N LEU A 13 -0.21 7.21 7.34
CA LEU A 13 0.68 8.06 8.13
C LEU A 13 1.36 7.27 9.27
N LEU A 14 0.65 6.30 9.86
CA LEU A 14 1.26 5.39 10.85
C LEU A 14 2.33 4.50 10.23
N LEU A 15 2.16 4.05 8.97
CA LEU A 15 3.18 3.27 8.25
C LEU A 15 4.51 4.01 8.13
N THR A 16 4.50 5.34 7.98
CA THR A 16 5.76 6.12 7.92
C THR A 16 6.51 6.15 9.24
N ARG A 17 5.86 5.84 10.37
CA ARG A 17 6.49 5.76 11.69
C ARG A 17 6.96 4.38 12.10
N VAL A 18 6.46 3.35 11.45
CA VAL A 18 6.71 1.97 11.87
C VAL A 18 8.06 1.51 11.32
N SER A 19 8.93 1.05 12.22
CA SER A 19 10.23 0.45 11.86
C SER A 19 10.26 -1.08 12.05
N ARG A 20 9.21 -1.65 12.67
CA ARG A 20 9.08 -3.10 12.86
C ARG A 20 8.29 -3.70 11.70
N LEU A 21 8.92 -4.63 10.98
CA LEU A 21 8.34 -5.29 9.80
C LEU A 21 7.00 -5.96 10.12
N LYS A 22 6.87 -6.67 11.27
CA LYS A 22 5.61 -7.30 11.68
C LYS A 22 4.48 -6.29 11.80
N THR A 23 4.74 -5.17 12.48
CA THR A 23 3.74 -4.11 12.69
C THR A 23 3.32 -3.45 11.38
N ALA A 24 4.25 -3.24 10.44
CA ALA A 24 3.93 -2.67 9.13
C ALA A 24 2.99 -3.59 8.33
N VAL A 25 3.26 -4.90 8.33
CA VAL A 25 2.40 -5.89 7.67
C VAL A 25 1.01 -5.95 8.33
N THR A 26 0.91 -5.90 9.66
CA THR A 26 -0.39 -5.87 10.36
C THR A 26 -1.18 -4.61 10.02
N ILE A 27 -0.53 -3.44 9.93
CA ILE A 27 -1.21 -2.20 9.54
C ILE A 27 -1.73 -2.30 8.10
N ILE A 28 -0.96 -2.90 7.18
CA ILE A 28 -1.44 -3.16 5.82
C ILE A 28 -2.62 -4.11 5.79
N LEU A 29 -2.62 -5.16 6.62
CA LEU A 29 -3.76 -6.07 6.70
C LEU A 29 -5.03 -5.29 7.08
N ILE A 30 -4.94 -4.44 8.10
CA ILE A 30 -6.05 -3.58 8.53
C ILE A 30 -6.43 -2.61 7.41
N GLN A 31 -5.47 -1.97 6.76
CA GLN A 31 -5.71 -0.99 5.69
C GLN A 31 -6.40 -1.63 4.48
N SER A 32 -5.89 -2.77 3.99
CA SER A 32 -6.48 -3.51 2.88
C SER A 32 -7.86 -4.07 3.23
N PHE A 33 -8.11 -4.47 4.48
CA PHE A 33 -9.45 -4.85 4.94
C PHE A 33 -10.42 -3.65 4.90
N MET A 34 -9.98 -2.47 5.31
CA MET A 34 -10.79 -1.24 5.20
C MET A 34 -11.10 -0.86 3.76
N VAL A 35 -10.14 -1.02 2.83
CA VAL A 35 -10.38 -0.80 1.38
C VAL A 35 -11.40 -1.80 0.85
N ALA A 36 -11.30 -3.08 1.23
CA ALA A 36 -12.26 -4.10 0.81
C ALA A 36 -13.68 -3.80 1.33
N LEU A 37 -13.82 -3.33 2.58
CA LEU A 37 -15.10 -2.86 3.12
C LEU A 37 -15.65 -1.64 2.38
N ALA A 38 -14.80 -0.65 2.06
CA ALA A 38 -15.20 0.51 1.27
C ALA A 38 -15.75 0.10 -0.09
N CYS A 39 -15.04 -0.80 -0.78
CA CYS A 39 -15.47 -1.33 -2.07
C CYS A 39 -16.78 -2.13 -1.97
N GLY A 40 -16.98 -2.90 -0.89
CA GLY A 40 -18.20 -3.67 -0.68
C GLY A 40 -19.43 -2.79 -0.45
N ILE A 41 -19.27 -1.68 0.27
CA ILE A 41 -20.34 -0.69 0.50
C ILE A 41 -20.69 0.03 -0.80
N ASP A 42 -19.71 0.48 -1.57
CA ASP A 42 -19.96 1.14 -2.86
C ASP A 42 -20.55 0.18 -3.91
N GLY A 43 -20.14 -1.10 -3.87
CA GLY A 43 -20.67 -2.14 -4.75
C GLY A 43 -22.15 -2.48 -4.48
N LEU A 44 -22.58 -2.38 -3.22
CA LEU A 44 -23.99 -2.53 -2.83
C LEU A 44 -24.87 -1.41 -3.41
N GLU A 45 -24.35 -0.18 -3.51
CA GLU A 45 -25.08 0.97 -4.04
C GLU A 45 -25.17 0.98 -5.58
N ALA A 46 -24.17 0.41 -6.28
CA ALA A 46 -24.09 0.41 -7.73
C ALA A 46 -24.87 -0.74 -8.41
N GLY A 47 -25.26 -1.80 -7.68
CA GLY A 47 -26.15 -2.86 -8.16
C GLY A 47 -25.61 -3.75 -9.29
N ALA A 48 -24.33 -3.63 -9.66
CA ALA A 48 -23.73 -4.40 -10.74
C ALA A 48 -23.07 -5.69 -10.24
N VAL A 49 -23.49 -6.85 -10.76
CA VAL A 49 -22.94 -8.18 -10.40
C VAL A 49 -21.42 -8.26 -10.57
N HIS A 50 -20.86 -7.51 -11.54
CA HIS A 50 -19.41 -7.43 -11.77
C HIS A 50 -18.63 -6.81 -10.59
N MET A 51 -19.23 -5.89 -9.83
CA MET A 51 -18.59 -5.29 -8.65
C MET A 51 -18.51 -6.25 -7.46
N TYR A 52 -19.44 -7.20 -7.35
CA TYR A 52 -19.37 -8.21 -6.29
C TYR A 52 -18.21 -9.18 -6.51
N VAL A 53 -17.98 -9.60 -7.75
CA VAL A 53 -16.85 -10.47 -8.11
C VAL A 53 -15.53 -9.75 -7.84
N ALA A 54 -15.43 -8.49 -8.24
CA ALA A 54 -14.33 -7.58 -7.94
C ALA A 54 -14.05 -7.46 -6.43
N ALA A 55 -15.08 -7.17 -5.62
CA ALA A 55 -14.95 -7.00 -4.17
C ALA A 55 -14.52 -8.30 -3.47
N ILE A 56 -15.09 -9.45 -3.84
CA ILE A 56 -14.72 -10.76 -3.28
C ILE A 56 -13.26 -11.08 -3.64
N LEU A 57 -12.87 -10.87 -4.89
CA LEU A 57 -11.51 -11.11 -5.33
C LEU A 57 -10.50 -10.21 -4.59
N THR A 58 -10.84 -8.93 -4.45
CA THR A 58 -10.06 -7.96 -3.66
C THR A 58 -9.88 -8.44 -2.22
N ALA A 59 -10.96 -8.90 -1.59
CA ALA A 59 -10.91 -9.41 -0.23
C ALA A 59 -10.01 -10.66 -0.13
N VAL A 60 -10.19 -11.65 -1.00
CA VAL A 60 -9.40 -12.89 -0.95
C VAL A 60 -7.90 -12.62 -1.16
N ILE A 61 -7.54 -11.77 -2.13
CA ILE A 61 -6.14 -11.52 -2.48
C ILE A 61 -5.48 -10.53 -1.51
N LYS A 62 -6.07 -9.34 -1.32
CA LYS A 62 -5.44 -8.26 -0.52
C LYS A 62 -5.63 -8.42 1.00
N VAL A 63 -6.68 -9.09 1.46
CA VAL A 63 -6.90 -9.33 2.90
C VAL A 63 -6.41 -10.71 3.32
N GLY A 64 -6.45 -11.69 2.43
CA GLY A 64 -5.95 -13.04 2.70
C GLY A 64 -4.51 -13.25 2.24
N LEU A 65 -4.33 -13.42 0.93
CA LEU A 65 -3.13 -14.01 0.35
C LEU A 65 -1.87 -13.17 0.55
N ILE A 66 -1.94 -11.86 0.27
CA ILE A 66 -0.79 -10.94 0.40
C ILE A 66 -0.31 -10.81 1.86
N PRO A 67 -1.14 -10.43 2.85
CA PRO A 67 -0.68 -10.29 4.21
C PRO A 67 -0.24 -11.63 4.81
N TYR A 68 -0.88 -12.75 4.45
CA TYR A 68 -0.41 -14.08 4.86
C TYR A 68 0.99 -14.38 4.31
N ALA A 69 1.25 -14.10 3.04
CA ALA A 69 2.58 -14.28 2.45
C ALA A 69 3.63 -13.39 3.15
N LEU A 70 3.32 -12.11 3.38
CA LEU A 70 4.22 -11.19 4.07
C LEU A 70 4.50 -11.59 5.52
N LEU A 71 3.48 -12.00 6.29
CA LEU A 71 3.66 -12.45 7.66
C LEU A 71 4.56 -13.69 7.74
N ASN A 72 4.38 -14.66 6.84
CA ASN A 72 5.25 -15.84 6.75
C ASN A 72 6.71 -15.47 6.46
N ILE A 73 6.94 -14.46 5.62
CA ILE A 73 8.30 -13.97 5.31
C ILE A 73 8.90 -13.27 6.53
N VAL A 74 8.14 -12.38 7.18
CA VAL A 74 8.60 -11.65 8.37
C VAL A 74 8.90 -12.60 9.54
N GLU A 75 8.13 -13.67 9.71
CA GLU A 75 8.43 -14.71 10.69
C GLU A 75 9.71 -15.49 10.38
N LYS A 76 10.11 -15.58 9.11
CA LYS A 76 11.43 -16.09 8.78
C LYS A 76 12.51 -15.05 9.14
N LEU A 77 12.25 -13.76 8.97
CA LEU A 77 13.23 -12.68 9.21
C LEU A 77 13.22 -12.11 10.63
N GLN A 78 12.92 -12.91 11.67
CA GLN A 78 12.60 -12.42 13.03
C GLN A 78 13.56 -11.39 13.67
N TYR A 79 14.79 -11.29 13.19
CA TYR A 79 15.80 -10.35 13.69
C TYR A 79 16.08 -9.14 12.78
N GLU A 80 15.53 -9.08 11.56
CA GLU A 80 15.70 -7.90 10.70
C GLU A 80 14.74 -6.78 11.12
N ARG A 81 15.32 -5.61 11.40
CA ARG A 81 14.61 -4.36 11.63
C ARG A 81 15.08 -3.32 10.63
N GLU A 82 14.25 -2.31 10.42
CA GLU A 82 14.68 -1.15 9.67
C GLU A 82 15.50 -0.22 10.57
N ASP A 83 16.79 -0.54 10.70
CA ASP A 83 17.72 0.19 11.58
C ASP A 83 18.35 1.42 10.90
N HIS A 84 18.39 1.47 9.56
CA HIS A 84 18.99 2.57 8.79
C HIS A 84 18.11 3.06 7.64
N PRO A 85 16.92 3.61 7.90
CA PRO A 85 16.14 4.27 6.86
C PRO A 85 16.92 5.48 6.28
N ILE A 86 16.69 5.81 5.02
CA ILE A 86 17.38 6.95 4.35
C ILE A 86 16.95 8.27 4.97
N LEU A 87 15.68 8.37 5.37
CA LEU A 87 15.13 9.50 6.12
C LEU A 87 14.76 9.06 7.54
N ASN A 88 15.06 9.91 8.51
CA ASN A 88 14.64 9.69 9.89
C ASN A 88 13.11 9.61 10.00
N VAL A 89 12.62 8.86 10.98
CA VAL A 89 11.18 8.64 11.22
C VAL A 89 10.40 9.96 11.32
N ASN A 90 10.95 10.95 12.02
CA ASN A 90 10.33 12.26 12.16
C ASN A 90 10.26 13.01 10.83
N SER A 91 11.36 13.04 10.08
CA SER A 91 11.42 13.69 8.77
C SER A 91 10.49 13.02 7.76
N SER A 92 10.44 11.68 7.72
CA SER A 92 9.50 10.92 6.89
C SER A 92 8.05 11.27 7.20
N SER A 93 7.69 11.37 8.49
CA SER A 93 6.33 11.78 8.90
C SER A 93 5.99 13.21 8.48
N VAL A 94 6.95 14.15 8.57
CA VAL A 94 6.76 15.53 8.12
C VAL A 94 6.56 15.58 6.60
N THR A 95 7.38 14.85 5.84
CA THR A 95 7.23 14.75 4.38
C THR A 95 5.88 14.14 4.00
N ALA A 96 5.39 13.15 4.76
CA ALA A 96 4.05 12.59 4.55
C ALA A 96 2.94 13.62 4.81
N CYS A 97 3.04 14.42 5.89
CA CYS A 97 2.10 15.52 6.13
C CYS A 97 2.12 16.54 4.98
N ILE A 98 3.30 16.90 4.49
CA ILE A 98 3.43 17.80 3.32
C ILE A 98 2.78 17.18 2.09
N ALA A 99 2.99 15.88 1.84
CA ALA A 99 2.36 15.17 0.74
C ALA A 99 0.82 15.19 0.83
N ILE A 100 0.25 15.05 2.03
CA ILE A 100 -1.19 15.15 2.26
C ILE A 100 -1.68 16.57 1.94
N VAL A 101 -1.03 17.61 2.48
CA VAL A 101 -1.42 19.01 2.22
C VAL A 101 -1.33 19.33 0.73
N LEU A 102 -0.27 18.88 0.06
CA LEU A 102 -0.11 19.05 -1.39
C LEU A 102 -1.21 18.31 -2.16
N ALA A 103 -1.53 17.08 -1.79
CA ALA A 103 -2.57 16.31 -2.46
C ALA A 103 -3.94 16.99 -2.38
N TYR A 104 -4.31 17.47 -1.18
CA TYR A 104 -5.55 18.22 -0.99
C TYR A 104 -5.52 19.56 -1.75
N GLY A 105 -4.43 20.32 -1.67
CA GLY A 105 -4.31 21.60 -2.38
C GLY A 105 -4.41 21.46 -3.91
N LEU A 106 -3.82 20.41 -4.48
CA LEU A 106 -3.89 20.13 -5.93
C LEU A 106 -5.31 19.76 -6.37
N ILE A 107 -5.99 18.89 -5.62
CA ILE A 107 -7.36 18.48 -5.94
C ILE A 107 -8.34 19.64 -5.76
N ASP A 108 -8.13 20.49 -4.76
CA ASP A 108 -8.94 21.70 -4.52
C ASP A 108 -8.92 22.65 -5.71
N GLN A 109 -7.74 22.84 -6.28
CA GLN A 109 -7.56 23.72 -7.44
C GLN A 109 -8.07 23.07 -8.74
N ALA A 110 -7.94 21.76 -8.88
CA ALA A 110 -8.26 21.04 -10.11
C ALA A 110 -9.76 20.72 -10.28
N LEU A 111 -10.47 20.37 -9.19
CA LEU A 111 -11.88 19.98 -9.23
C LEU A 111 -12.71 20.69 -8.13
N PRO A 112 -12.97 22.01 -8.28
CA PRO A 112 -13.83 22.71 -7.35
C PRO A 112 -15.26 22.14 -7.39
N GLY A 113 -15.75 21.64 -6.25
CA GLY A 113 -17.15 21.22 -6.06
C GLY A 113 -17.49 19.78 -6.48
N ALA A 114 -16.51 18.91 -6.76
CA ALA A 114 -16.78 17.50 -7.05
C ALA A 114 -17.20 16.71 -5.79
N ASN A 115 -18.29 15.93 -5.88
CA ASN A 115 -18.80 15.09 -4.78
C ASN A 115 -17.78 14.02 -4.28
N SER A 116 -16.79 13.67 -5.10
CA SER A 116 -15.74 12.67 -4.76
C SER A 116 -14.39 13.30 -4.36
N ARG A 117 -14.36 14.61 -4.04
CA ARG A 117 -13.13 15.36 -3.75
C ARG A 117 -12.25 14.72 -2.67
N ASP A 118 -12.81 14.41 -1.52
CA ASP A 118 -12.04 13.91 -0.37
C ASP A 118 -11.45 12.52 -0.63
N ALA A 119 -12.16 11.70 -1.41
CA ALA A 119 -11.71 10.37 -1.80
C ALA A 119 -10.53 10.46 -2.80
N LEU A 120 -10.62 11.36 -3.79
CA LEU A 120 -9.53 11.61 -4.75
C LEU A 120 -8.30 12.23 -4.09
N ALA A 121 -8.48 13.20 -3.19
CA ALA A 121 -7.39 13.82 -2.45
C ALA A 121 -6.67 12.81 -1.55
N THR A 122 -7.43 11.94 -0.86
CA THR A 122 -6.86 10.88 -0.04
C THR A 122 -6.16 9.82 -0.87
N ALA A 123 -6.74 9.45 -2.02
CA ALA A 123 -6.13 8.52 -2.95
C ALA A 123 -4.77 9.02 -3.44
N LEU A 124 -4.68 10.30 -3.82
CA LEU A 124 -3.43 10.96 -4.20
C LEU A 124 -2.45 11.08 -3.02
N ALA A 125 -2.92 11.37 -1.82
CA ALA A 125 -2.07 11.38 -0.64
C ALA A 125 -1.46 9.99 -0.37
N MET A 126 -2.28 8.92 -0.47
CA MET A 126 -1.84 7.55 -0.29
C MET A 126 -0.81 7.12 -1.35
N THR A 127 -0.99 7.50 -2.62
CA THR A 127 0.00 7.21 -3.67
C THR A 127 1.34 7.87 -3.38
N LEU A 128 1.34 9.15 -2.99
CA LEU A 128 2.55 9.87 -2.62
C LEU A 128 3.22 9.30 -1.37
N ILE A 129 2.44 8.91 -0.35
CA ILE A 129 2.97 8.27 0.86
C ILE A 129 3.57 6.89 0.53
N GLY A 130 2.90 6.08 -0.29
CA GLY A 130 3.43 4.79 -0.73
C GLY A 130 4.76 4.94 -1.47
N LEU A 131 4.85 5.93 -2.37
CA LEU A 131 6.10 6.27 -3.06
C LEU A 131 7.19 6.74 -2.08
N LEU A 132 6.84 7.59 -1.10
CA LEU A 132 7.76 8.03 -0.07
C LEU A 132 8.33 6.83 0.72
N ILE A 133 7.49 5.85 1.06
CA ILE A 133 7.94 4.63 1.74
C ILE A 133 8.95 3.87 0.86
N ILE A 134 8.66 3.66 -0.42
CA ILE A 134 9.58 2.98 -1.35
C ILE A 134 10.93 3.70 -1.44
N MET A 135 10.92 5.03 -1.52
CA MET A 135 12.13 5.84 -1.67
C MET A 135 12.97 5.93 -0.40
N THR A 136 12.35 5.80 0.78
CA THR A 136 13.02 6.03 2.07
C THR A 136 13.41 4.75 2.79
N ARG A 137 12.70 3.65 2.54
CA ARG A 137 12.89 2.37 3.21
C ARG A 137 13.82 1.45 2.42
N ARG A 138 14.73 0.79 3.14
CA ARG A 138 15.78 -0.09 2.58
C ARG A 138 15.40 -1.56 2.59
N GLN A 139 14.50 -1.94 3.49
CA GLN A 139 14.05 -3.32 3.62
C GLN A 139 13.06 -3.66 2.49
N ALA A 140 13.30 -4.75 1.76
CA ALA A 140 12.47 -5.14 0.62
C ALA A 140 10.98 -5.34 1.00
N ILE A 141 10.70 -5.84 2.20
CA ILE A 141 9.33 -5.93 2.74
C ILE A 141 8.68 -4.55 2.86
N MET A 142 9.41 -3.55 3.36
CA MET A 142 8.89 -2.19 3.51
C MET A 142 8.64 -1.51 2.16
N GLN A 143 9.42 -1.86 1.13
CA GLN A 143 9.15 -1.41 -0.23
C GLN A 143 7.86 -2.00 -0.79
N ILE A 144 7.59 -3.28 -0.54
CA ILE A 144 6.30 -3.89 -0.92
C ILE A 144 5.15 -3.30 -0.12
N VAL A 145 5.36 -3.00 1.16
CA VAL A 145 4.38 -2.26 1.97
C VAL A 145 4.07 -0.90 1.30
N GLY A 146 5.09 -0.16 0.87
CA GLY A 146 4.92 1.08 0.12
C GLY A 146 4.18 0.89 -1.20
N LEU A 147 4.52 -0.15 -1.97
CA LEU A 147 3.86 -0.50 -3.23
C LEU A 147 2.37 -0.78 -3.05
N ILE A 148 2.01 -1.63 -2.08
CA ILE A 148 0.61 -1.96 -1.77
C ILE A 148 -0.16 -0.71 -1.32
N THR A 149 0.48 0.15 -0.51
CA THR A 149 -0.13 1.43 -0.08
C THR A 149 -0.40 2.33 -1.28
N MET A 150 0.57 2.43 -2.20
CA MET A 150 0.44 3.22 -3.42
C MET A 150 -0.69 2.70 -4.29
N GLU A 151 -0.75 1.40 -4.53
CA GLU A 151 -1.84 0.82 -5.31
C GLU A 151 -3.21 0.96 -4.67
N ASN A 152 -3.32 0.87 -3.35
CA ASN A 152 -4.57 1.12 -2.65
C ASN A 152 -5.05 2.55 -2.92
N GLY A 153 -4.13 3.52 -3.00
CA GLY A 153 -4.42 4.87 -3.48
C GLY A 153 -4.92 4.88 -4.94
N ILE A 154 -4.20 4.23 -5.87
CA ILE A 154 -4.62 4.16 -7.30
C ILE A 154 -6.01 3.51 -7.45
N TYR A 155 -6.26 2.45 -6.70
CA TYR A 155 -7.55 1.76 -6.69
C TYR A 155 -8.68 2.72 -6.22
N LEU A 156 -8.42 3.49 -5.16
CA LEU A 156 -9.36 4.49 -4.66
C LEU A 156 -9.62 5.62 -5.67
N VAL A 157 -8.63 6.03 -6.46
CA VAL A 157 -8.82 6.96 -7.59
C VAL A 157 -9.82 6.36 -8.59
N GLY A 158 -9.61 5.11 -8.99
CA GLY A 158 -10.47 4.40 -9.93
C GLY A 158 -11.91 4.25 -9.46
N LEU A 159 -12.10 3.91 -8.18
CA LEU A 159 -13.42 3.81 -7.58
C LEU A 159 -14.14 5.17 -7.58
N SER A 160 -13.41 6.23 -7.20
CA SER A 160 -13.95 7.60 -7.05
C SER A 160 -14.24 8.30 -8.38
N ALA A 161 -13.43 8.02 -9.41
CA ALA A 161 -13.52 8.66 -10.72
C ALA A 161 -14.55 8.00 -11.65
N THR A 162 -14.65 6.67 -11.60
CA THR A 162 -15.48 5.91 -12.57
C THR A 162 -16.71 5.24 -11.95
N LYS A 163 -17.01 5.46 -10.66
CA LYS A 163 -18.08 4.73 -9.93
C LYS A 163 -18.00 3.21 -10.14
N GLY A 164 -16.77 2.70 -10.26
CA GLY A 164 -16.46 1.33 -10.66
C GLY A 164 -15.32 1.24 -11.64
N LEU A 165 -14.31 0.43 -11.33
CA LEU A 165 -13.22 0.15 -12.24
C LEU A 165 -13.60 -1.04 -13.14
N PRO A 166 -13.31 -1.01 -14.45
CA PRO A 166 -13.44 -2.19 -15.29
C PRO A 166 -12.66 -3.37 -14.71
N LEU A 167 -13.29 -4.54 -14.64
CA LEU A 167 -12.74 -5.75 -13.99
C LEU A 167 -11.35 -6.13 -14.54
N ILE A 168 -11.09 -5.87 -15.82
CA ILE A 168 -9.79 -6.09 -16.47
C ILE A 168 -8.67 -5.27 -15.79
N ILE A 169 -8.94 -4.02 -15.45
CA ILE A 169 -7.94 -3.14 -14.83
C ILE A 169 -7.66 -3.62 -13.40
N GLU A 170 -8.70 -4.04 -12.67
CA GLU A 170 -8.52 -4.57 -11.31
C GLU A 170 -7.67 -5.84 -11.32
N MET A 171 -7.97 -6.78 -12.23
CA MET A 171 -7.18 -8.00 -12.41
C MET A 171 -5.72 -7.71 -12.72
N GLY A 172 -5.45 -6.69 -13.54
CA GLY A 172 -4.10 -6.25 -13.85
C GLY A 172 -3.35 -5.76 -12.62
N ILE A 173 -3.99 -4.90 -11.81
CA ILE A 173 -3.41 -4.40 -10.55
C ILE A 173 -3.15 -5.56 -9.58
N PHE A 174 -4.11 -6.49 -9.41
CA PHE A 174 -3.91 -7.64 -8.52
C PHE A 174 -2.80 -8.57 -8.99
N PHE A 175 -2.70 -8.80 -10.29
CA PHE A 175 -1.65 -9.64 -10.86
C PHE A 175 -0.26 -9.04 -10.63
N ASP A 176 -0.12 -7.72 -10.76
CA ASP A 176 1.15 -7.01 -10.49
C ASP A 176 1.63 -7.22 -9.05
N VAL A 177 0.76 -7.02 -8.05
CA VAL A 177 1.11 -7.30 -6.64
C VAL A 177 1.48 -8.75 -6.42
N LEU A 178 0.70 -9.67 -6.98
CA LEU A 178 0.93 -11.09 -6.79
C LEU A 178 2.34 -11.46 -7.27
N VAL A 179 2.72 -10.98 -8.46
CA VAL A 179 4.06 -11.19 -9.01
C VAL A 179 5.11 -10.53 -8.11
N ALA A 180 4.91 -9.29 -7.66
CA ALA A 180 5.85 -8.61 -6.76
C ALA A 180 6.08 -9.39 -5.45
N VAL A 181 5.01 -9.90 -4.83
CA VAL A 181 5.08 -10.70 -3.60
C VAL A 181 5.77 -12.04 -3.84
N VAL A 182 5.44 -12.75 -4.94
CA VAL A 182 6.10 -14.01 -5.29
C VAL A 182 7.60 -13.80 -5.50
N VAL A 183 7.98 -12.77 -6.25
CA VAL A 183 9.39 -12.41 -6.48
C VAL A 183 10.08 -12.12 -5.15
N LEU A 184 9.46 -11.37 -4.23
CA LEU A 184 10.01 -11.14 -2.90
C LEU A 184 10.20 -12.44 -2.13
N VAL A 185 9.20 -13.31 -2.07
CA VAL A 185 9.30 -14.60 -1.36
C VAL A 185 10.50 -15.39 -1.85
N ILE A 186 10.65 -15.52 -3.18
CA ILE A 186 11.75 -16.25 -3.80
C ILE A 186 13.09 -15.59 -3.47
N LEU A 187 13.19 -14.27 -3.65
CA LEU A 187 14.42 -13.51 -3.41
C LEU A 187 14.83 -13.60 -1.94
N THR A 188 13.91 -13.36 -1.02
CA THR A 188 14.16 -13.43 0.42
C THR A 188 14.58 -14.84 0.83
N HIS A 189 13.98 -15.90 0.27
CA HIS A 189 14.40 -17.26 0.55
C HIS A 189 15.84 -17.52 0.06
N ARG A 190 16.19 -17.08 -1.16
CA ARG A 190 17.54 -17.20 -1.72
C ARG A 190 18.59 -16.42 -0.92
N LEU A 191 18.26 -15.19 -0.51
CA LEU A 191 19.14 -14.35 0.30
C LEU A 191 19.41 -14.99 1.67
N LYS A 192 18.36 -15.54 2.30
CA LYS A 192 18.50 -16.28 3.56
C LYS A 192 19.40 -17.50 3.44
N LEU A 193 19.24 -18.30 2.39
CA LEU A 193 20.10 -19.47 2.12
C LEU A 193 21.57 -19.05 1.92
N SER A 194 21.80 -17.83 1.44
CA SER A 194 23.13 -17.27 1.21
C SER A 194 23.69 -16.50 2.42
N GLY A 195 22.94 -16.37 3.52
CA GLY A 195 23.31 -15.58 4.69
C GLY A 195 23.36 -14.05 4.45
N ILE A 196 22.75 -13.56 3.36
CA ILE A 196 22.72 -12.14 2.99
C ILE A 196 21.43 -11.49 3.52
N SER A 197 21.53 -10.26 4.00
CA SER A 197 20.39 -9.48 4.48
C SER A 197 19.47 -9.02 3.33
N THR A 198 18.19 -8.77 3.62
CA THR A 198 17.24 -8.22 2.62
C THR A 198 17.34 -6.71 2.42
N ASP A 199 18.34 -6.06 3.05
CA ASP A 199 18.69 -4.66 2.82
C ASP A 199 19.27 -4.44 1.41
N ILE A 200 18.52 -3.72 0.59
CA ILE A 200 18.85 -3.45 -0.82
C ILE A 200 20.12 -2.59 -0.97
N SER A 201 20.51 -1.85 0.06
CA SER A 201 21.77 -1.09 0.03
C SER A 201 23.01 -1.98 0.05
N ARG A 202 22.91 -3.20 0.61
CA ARG A 202 23.99 -4.20 0.57
C ARG A 202 24.09 -4.87 -0.80
N LEU A 203 22.98 -4.95 -1.55
CA LEU A 203 22.97 -5.50 -2.91
C LEU A 203 23.71 -4.60 -3.91
N LYS A 204 23.79 -3.28 -3.67
CA LYS A 204 24.61 -2.36 -4.47
C LYS A 204 26.13 -2.56 -4.32
N LYS A 205 26.59 -3.26 -3.29
CA LYS A 205 28.03 -3.52 -3.06
C LYS A 205 28.55 -4.73 -3.84
N LEU A 206 27.67 -5.52 -4.47
CA LEU A 206 28.07 -6.55 -5.41
C LEU A 206 28.36 -5.88 -6.76
N LYS A 207 29.55 -5.27 -6.86
CA LYS A 207 30.16 -5.03 -8.17
C LYS A 207 30.59 -6.40 -8.70
N GLY A 208 30.01 -6.80 -9.82
CA GLY A 208 30.64 -7.81 -10.68
C GLY A 208 32.00 -7.35 -11.14
#